data_AF-A0A1C3XDK7-F1
#
_entry.id   AF-A0A1C3XDK7-F1
#
_cell.length_a   1.000
_cell.length_b   1.000
_cell.length_c   1.000
_cell.angle_alpha   90.00
_cell.angle_beta   90.00
_cell.angle_gamma   90.00
#
_symmetry.space_group_name_H-M   'P 1'
#
loop_
_entity.id
_entity.type
_entity.pdbx_description
1 polymer ?
#
loop_
_entity_poly.entity_id
_entity_poly.type
_entity_poly.pdbx_seq_one_letter_code
_entity_poly.pdbx_strand_id
1 'polypeptide(L)'
;MVVGSGAASRAKSEVKPGRNAPCWCNSGRKYKYCHYNSDRDRIVTINPAVHPPGTPAQLNYKDDFANIMAPFDGPLHRFCRDNDFYLFGSTLTVGDMETAYNKLVAGTLTKQELLDALIKRSHRHVLEGYVKDACAKFSSFADREKFLLDAVEAHFTGKYTLSVPVLFAQLEGILRQIGALTSKDNIKPTIKRNIWGNRLLFAMEDAVEAFNSFISKLYEGQKDDGFNRNPVLHGMNLNYDNEEYSLILLLAICEVRTFLWFEENTEPVV
;
A
#
# COMPACT_ATOMS: atom_id res chain seq x y z
N MET A 1 -9.49 35.30 24.45
CA MET A 1 -10.77 34.71 24.03
C MET A 1 -10.54 33.23 23.81
N VAL A 2 -11.03 32.38 24.73
CA VAL A 2 -10.99 30.92 24.57
C VAL A 2 -12.24 30.54 23.79
N VAL A 3 -12.07 30.15 22.53
CA VAL A 3 -13.18 29.65 21.71
C VAL A 3 -13.41 28.20 22.11
N GLY A 4 -14.39 27.97 22.98
CA GLY A 4 -14.85 26.63 23.32
C GLY A 4 -15.63 26.03 22.15
N SER A 5 -15.00 25.13 21.39
CA SER A 5 -15.70 24.29 20.40
C SER A 5 -16.36 23.11 21.11
N GLY A 6 -17.51 23.36 21.72
CA GLY A 6 -18.43 22.32 22.16
C GLY A 6 -19.04 21.60 20.95
N ALA A 7 -18.30 20.68 20.34
CA ALA A 7 -18.87 19.75 19.37
C ALA A 7 -19.73 18.74 20.14
N ALA A 8 -21.04 18.98 20.16
CA ALA A 8 -22.01 17.99 20.62
C ALA A 8 -21.82 16.70 19.81
N SER A 9 -21.33 15.63 20.45
CA SER A 9 -21.22 14.33 19.80
C SER A 9 -22.62 13.81 19.54
N ARG A 10 -23.06 13.91 18.28
CA ARG A 10 -24.34 13.32 17.87
C ARG A 10 -24.23 11.80 17.96
N ALA A 11 -25.28 11.15 18.47
CA ALA A 11 -25.34 9.69 18.54
C ALA A 11 -25.09 9.08 17.15
N LYS A 12 -24.22 8.06 17.11
CA LYS A 12 -23.91 7.28 15.91
C LYS A 12 -25.21 6.71 15.34
N SER A 13 -25.47 6.93 14.05
CA SER A 13 -26.66 6.36 13.41
C SER A 13 -26.56 4.83 13.39
N GLU A 14 -27.66 4.13 13.67
CA GLU A 14 -27.70 2.66 13.59
C GLU A 14 -27.42 2.14 12.17
N VAL A 15 -27.74 2.94 11.15
CA VAL A 15 -27.43 2.63 9.75
C VAL A 15 -26.00 3.05 9.41
N LYS A 16 -25.15 2.10 9.00
CA LYS A 16 -23.80 2.37 8.49
C LYS A 16 -23.89 3.22 7.21
N PRO A 17 -23.35 4.46 7.18
CA PRO A 17 -23.41 5.29 5.98
C PRO A 17 -22.69 4.64 4.79
N GLY A 18 -23.16 4.93 3.58
CA GLY A 18 -22.42 4.56 2.36
C GLY A 18 -21.04 5.24 2.32
N ARG A 19 -20.04 4.60 1.70
CA ARG A 19 -18.63 5.08 1.68
C ARG A 19 -18.48 6.54 1.22
N ASN A 20 -19.27 6.95 0.23
CA ASN A 20 -19.24 8.31 -0.33
C ASN A 20 -20.24 9.27 0.32
N ALA A 21 -21.11 8.80 1.23
CA ALA A 21 -22.05 9.64 1.95
C ALA A 21 -21.30 10.55 2.96
N PRO A 22 -21.90 11.68 3.39
CA PRO A 22 -21.38 12.47 4.50
C PRO A 22 -21.19 11.60 5.76
N CYS A 23 -20.12 11.85 6.50
CA CYS A 23 -19.87 11.11 7.74
C CYS A 23 -20.88 11.51 8.82
N TRP A 24 -21.31 10.53 9.63
CA TRP A 24 -22.27 10.73 10.73
C TRP A 24 -21.78 11.71 11.82
N CYS A 25 -20.48 12.01 11.87
CA CYS A 25 -19.90 13.01 12.78
C CYS A 25 -20.07 14.46 12.31
N ASN A 26 -20.70 14.70 11.15
CA ASN A 26 -20.89 16.03 10.56
C ASN A 26 -19.60 16.82 10.31
N SER A 27 -18.47 16.15 10.11
CA SER A 27 -17.19 16.80 9.78
C SER A 27 -17.17 17.47 8.40
N GLY A 28 -18.25 17.37 7.63
CA GLY A 28 -18.29 17.76 6.21
C GLY A 28 -17.56 16.80 5.27
N ARG A 29 -16.84 15.80 5.81
CA ARG A 29 -16.09 14.82 5.00
C ARG A 29 -16.96 13.64 4.59
N LYS A 30 -16.60 13.00 3.48
CA LYS A 30 -17.16 11.69 3.11
C LYS A 30 -16.78 10.66 4.18
N TYR A 31 -17.67 9.72 4.48
CA TYR A 31 -17.49 8.68 5.49
C TYR A 31 -16.19 7.90 5.29
N LYS A 32 -15.84 7.57 4.03
CA LYS A 32 -14.56 6.94 3.70
C LYS A 32 -13.37 7.76 4.22
N TYR A 33 -13.36 9.08 4.15
CA TYR A 33 -12.25 9.92 4.62
C TYR A 33 -12.30 10.25 6.12
N CYS A 34 -13.19 9.60 6.87
CA CYS A 34 -13.40 9.85 8.28
C CYS A 34 -13.52 8.51 9.01
N HIS A 35 -14.68 8.17 9.59
CA HIS A 35 -14.84 7.01 10.48
C HIS A 35 -14.87 5.62 9.80
N TYR A 36 -14.74 5.52 8.47
CA TYR A 36 -14.89 4.23 7.76
C TYR A 36 -13.99 3.10 8.28
N ASN A 37 -12.72 3.39 8.60
CA ASN A 37 -11.81 2.38 9.14
C ASN A 37 -12.07 2.11 10.63
N SER A 38 -12.32 3.15 11.43
CA SER A 38 -12.62 3.00 12.87
C SER A 38 -13.93 2.24 13.12
N ASP A 39 -14.87 2.30 12.19
CA ASP A 39 -16.15 1.58 12.28
C ASP A 39 -16.08 0.14 11.72
N ARG A 40 -14.95 -0.25 11.13
CA ARG A 40 -14.73 -1.60 10.57
C ARG A 40 -14.53 -2.60 11.70
N ASP A 41 -15.29 -3.69 11.65
CA ASP A 41 -15.08 -4.83 12.55
C ASP A 41 -13.78 -5.56 12.16
N ARG A 42 -12.97 -5.92 13.16
CA ARG A 42 -11.72 -6.69 12.99
C ARG A 42 -11.89 -8.04 13.66
N ILE A 43 -12.55 -8.94 12.96
CA ILE A 43 -12.78 -10.29 13.47
C ILE A 43 -11.54 -11.13 13.20
N VAL A 44 -10.90 -11.60 14.26
CA VAL A 44 -9.70 -12.42 14.20
C VAL A 44 -10.02 -13.80 14.76
N THR A 45 -9.58 -14.84 14.06
CA THR A 45 -9.80 -16.23 14.50
C THR A 45 -8.70 -16.62 15.46
N ILE A 46 -9.11 -17.09 16.63
CA ILE A 46 -8.23 -17.42 17.74
C ILE A 46 -7.74 -18.85 17.60
N ASN A 47 -6.43 -19.05 17.74
CA ASN A 47 -5.79 -20.34 17.78
C ASN A 47 -5.93 -20.95 19.18
N PRO A 48 -6.74 -22.01 19.36
CA PRO A 48 -6.96 -22.62 20.67
C PRO A 48 -5.71 -23.25 21.26
N ALA A 49 -4.64 -23.50 20.47
CA ALA A 49 -3.39 -24.04 20.96
C ALA A 49 -2.56 -23.03 21.78
N VAL A 50 -2.80 -21.72 21.60
CA VAL A 50 -2.04 -20.65 22.27
C VAL A 50 -2.91 -19.83 23.23
N HIS A 51 -4.19 -20.18 23.39
CA HIS A 51 -5.13 -19.49 24.28
C HIS A 51 -5.76 -20.41 25.34
N PRO A 52 -6.14 -19.87 26.51
CA PRO A 52 -6.79 -20.66 27.55
C PRO A 52 -8.09 -21.34 27.07
N PRO A 53 -8.44 -22.52 27.62
CA PRO A 53 -9.75 -23.12 27.39
C PRO A 53 -10.88 -22.14 27.74
N GLY A 54 -11.87 -22.03 26.86
CA GLY A 54 -13.01 -21.11 27.03
C GLY A 54 -12.83 -19.74 26.35
N THR A 55 -11.66 -19.44 25.77
CA THR A 55 -11.52 -18.27 24.90
C THR A 55 -12.44 -18.40 23.67
N PRO A 56 -13.21 -17.36 23.30
CA PRO A 56 -14.02 -17.39 22.09
C PRO A 56 -13.19 -17.71 20.85
N ALA A 57 -13.73 -18.52 19.94
CA ALA A 57 -13.05 -18.88 18.68
C ALA A 57 -12.76 -17.67 17.78
N GLN A 58 -13.47 -16.56 17.99
CA GLN A 58 -13.26 -15.30 17.30
C GLN A 58 -13.36 -14.13 18.27
N LEU A 59 -12.48 -13.15 18.11
CA LEU A 59 -12.54 -11.88 18.83
C LEU A 59 -12.67 -10.72 17.84
N ASN A 60 -13.47 -9.72 18.19
CA ASN A 60 -13.58 -8.49 17.42
C ASN A 60 -12.68 -7.41 18.04
N TYR A 61 -11.59 -7.07 17.36
CA TYR A 61 -10.61 -6.06 17.77
C TYR A 61 -11.01 -4.64 17.39
N LYS A 62 -12.28 -4.39 17.06
CA LYS A 62 -12.75 -3.06 16.63
C LYS A 62 -12.32 -1.92 17.57
N ASP A 63 -12.51 -2.13 18.87
CA ASP A 63 -12.23 -1.11 19.90
C ASP A 63 -10.83 -1.28 20.52
N ASP A 64 -10.00 -2.17 19.96
CA ASP A 64 -8.62 -2.39 20.41
C ASP A 64 -7.68 -1.29 19.92
N PHE A 65 -6.65 -0.97 20.72
CA PHE A 65 -5.66 0.04 20.39
C PHE A 65 -4.98 -0.18 19.03
N ALA A 66 -4.65 -1.43 18.67
CA ALA A 66 -4.06 -1.74 17.38
C ALA A 66 -4.98 -1.36 16.22
N ASN A 67 -6.30 -1.57 16.36
CA ASN A 67 -7.27 -1.17 15.34
C ASN A 67 -7.60 0.33 15.40
N ILE A 68 -7.51 0.98 16.56
CA ILE A 68 -7.68 2.43 16.67
C ILE A 68 -6.55 3.17 15.96
N MET A 69 -5.32 2.62 16.02
CA MET A 69 -4.13 3.22 15.42
C MET A 69 -3.93 2.86 13.94
N ALA A 70 -4.34 1.67 13.50
CA ALA A 70 -4.20 1.24 12.10
C ALA A 70 -4.80 2.21 11.03
N PRO A 71 -5.91 2.91 11.28
CA PRO A 71 -6.52 3.87 10.35
C PRO A 71 -5.70 5.13 10.07
N PHE A 72 -4.56 5.35 10.72
CA PHE A 72 -3.82 6.62 10.65
C PHE A 72 -3.53 7.06 9.21
N ASP A 73 -3.14 6.13 8.35
CA ASP A 73 -2.87 6.36 6.92
C ASP A 73 -4.04 6.01 6.00
N GLY A 74 -5.12 5.43 6.53
CA GLY A 74 -6.28 4.96 5.77
C GLY A 74 -6.90 6.01 4.83
N PRO A 75 -7.12 7.27 5.28
CA PRO A 75 -7.56 8.36 4.42
C PRO A 75 -6.60 8.65 3.27
N LEU A 76 -5.29 8.58 3.49
CA LEU A 76 -4.27 8.78 2.45
C LEU A 76 -4.26 7.62 1.45
N HIS A 77 -4.37 6.37 1.89
CA HIS A 77 -4.53 5.21 0.98
C HIS A 77 -5.74 5.38 0.05
N ARG A 78 -6.86 5.90 0.58
CA ARG A 78 -8.05 6.16 -0.22
C ARG A 78 -7.86 7.32 -1.20
N PHE A 79 -7.17 8.38 -0.78
CA PHE A 79 -6.79 9.46 -1.68
C PHE A 79 -5.92 8.92 -2.82
N CYS A 80 -4.90 8.12 -2.51
CA CYS A 80 -4.02 7.51 -3.51
C CYS A 80 -4.83 6.64 -4.48
N ARG A 81 -5.70 5.76 -3.98
CA ARG A 81 -6.55 4.92 -4.83
C ARG A 81 -7.50 5.72 -5.72
N ASP A 82 -8.09 6.79 -5.19
CA ASP A 82 -8.97 7.69 -5.95
C ASP A 82 -8.21 8.49 -7.03
N ASN A 83 -6.87 8.52 -6.99
CA ASN A 83 -5.98 9.18 -7.95
C ASN A 83 -5.04 8.18 -8.68
N ASP A 84 -5.45 6.91 -8.79
CA ASP A 84 -4.70 5.84 -9.45
C ASP A 84 -3.23 5.75 -9.03
N PHE A 85 -3.01 5.83 -7.72
CA PHE A 85 -1.71 5.86 -7.06
C PHE A 85 -1.70 4.92 -5.85
N TYR A 86 -0.52 4.59 -5.33
CA TYR A 86 -0.34 3.83 -4.09
C TYR A 86 0.52 4.60 -3.09
N LEU A 87 0.19 4.52 -1.80
CA LEU A 87 0.94 5.18 -0.75
C LEU A 87 2.08 4.28 -0.28
N PHE A 88 3.31 4.57 -0.73
CA PHE A 88 4.52 3.86 -0.32
C PHE A 88 4.98 4.29 1.09
N GLY A 89 4.28 3.78 2.12
CA GLY A 89 4.49 4.15 3.51
C GLY A 89 5.90 3.84 4.03
N SER A 90 6.59 2.85 3.45
CA SER A 90 7.97 2.51 3.78
C SER A 90 8.99 3.62 3.44
N THR A 91 8.64 4.53 2.52
CA THR A 91 9.52 5.60 2.03
C THR A 91 9.24 6.96 2.68
N LEU A 92 7.99 7.19 3.09
CA LEU A 92 7.57 8.44 3.69
C LEU A 92 7.89 8.47 5.19
N THR A 93 8.37 9.62 5.68
CA THR A 93 8.49 9.83 7.13
C THR A 93 7.14 10.10 7.75
N VAL A 94 7.03 9.95 9.08
CA VAL A 94 5.82 10.33 9.83
C VAL A 94 5.45 11.81 9.57
N GLY A 95 6.43 12.70 9.49
CA GLY A 95 6.20 14.12 9.18
C GLY A 95 5.69 14.37 7.76
N ASP A 96 6.13 13.57 6.78
CA ASP A 96 5.60 13.66 5.41
C ASP A 96 4.13 13.20 5.39
N MET A 97 3.81 12.11 6.09
CA MET A 97 2.43 11.61 6.22
C MET A 97 1.51 12.58 6.96
N GLU A 98 1.98 13.20 8.05
CA GLU A 98 1.23 14.22 8.78
C GLU A 98 0.96 15.44 7.89
N THR A 99 1.97 15.92 7.17
CA THR A 99 1.83 17.03 6.23
C THR A 99 0.80 16.72 5.16
N ALA A 100 0.88 15.54 4.54
CA ALA A 100 -0.08 15.10 3.54
C ALA A 100 -1.50 14.98 4.12
N TYR A 101 -1.65 14.42 5.32
CA TYR A 101 -2.94 14.29 5.99
C TYR A 101 -3.57 15.66 6.27
N ASN A 102 -2.80 16.63 6.77
CA ASN A 102 -3.30 17.98 7.01
C ASN A 102 -3.78 18.66 5.72
N LYS A 103 -3.06 18.48 4.61
CA LYS A 103 -3.51 18.94 3.28
C LYS A 103 -4.75 18.20 2.77
N LEU A 104 -4.85 16.89 3.02
CA LEU A 104 -6.03 16.10 2.66
C LEU A 104 -7.26 16.61 3.41
N VAL A 105 -7.10 16.91 4.70
CA VAL A 105 -8.14 17.51 5.55
C VAL A 105 -8.57 18.88 5.03
N ALA A 106 -7.61 19.71 4.60
CA ALA A 106 -7.87 21.03 4.03
C ALA A 106 -8.46 20.96 2.59
N GLY A 107 -8.50 19.79 1.97
CA GLY A 107 -8.94 19.62 0.58
C GLY A 107 -7.94 20.15 -0.45
N THR A 108 -6.67 20.31 -0.07
CA THR A 108 -5.61 20.88 -0.91
C THR A 108 -4.55 19.88 -1.32
N LEU A 109 -4.58 18.64 -0.81
CA LEU A 109 -3.62 17.61 -1.18
C LEU A 109 -3.75 17.23 -2.66
N THR A 110 -2.62 17.23 -3.35
CA THR A 110 -2.49 16.75 -4.73
C THR A 110 -1.66 15.48 -4.80
N LYS A 111 -1.83 14.70 -5.88
CA LYS A 111 -0.96 13.55 -6.18
C LYS A 111 0.51 13.97 -6.31
N GLN A 112 0.76 15.11 -6.97
CA GLN A 112 2.12 15.61 -7.19
C GLN A 112 2.86 15.85 -5.88
N GLU A 113 2.21 16.41 -4.85
CA GLU A 113 2.86 16.65 -3.56
C GLU A 113 3.28 15.36 -2.85
N LEU A 114 2.52 14.26 -3.01
CA LEU A 114 2.93 12.95 -2.51
C LEU A 114 4.11 12.41 -3.31
N LEU A 115 4.07 12.57 -4.64
CA LEU A 115 5.17 12.15 -5.50
C LEU A 115 6.46 12.91 -5.20
N ASP A 116 6.40 14.23 -5.03
CA ASP A 116 7.54 15.07 -4.66
C ASP A 116 8.14 14.63 -3.32
N ALA A 117 7.28 14.25 -2.36
CA ALA A 117 7.73 13.71 -1.09
C ALA A 117 8.47 12.38 -1.29
N LEU A 118 7.97 11.48 -2.13
CA LEU A 118 8.67 10.22 -2.45
C LEU A 118 10.00 10.46 -3.17
N ILE A 119 10.03 11.31 -4.19
CA ILE A 119 11.26 11.68 -4.93
C ILE A 119 12.31 12.21 -3.95
N LYS A 120 11.92 13.14 -3.08
CA LYS A 120 12.79 13.74 -2.06
C LYS A 120 13.44 12.69 -1.14
N ARG A 121 12.74 11.60 -0.83
CA ARG A 121 13.21 10.55 0.09
C ARG A 121 13.91 9.39 -0.63
N SER A 122 13.74 9.29 -1.94
CA SER A 122 14.23 8.20 -2.76
C SER A 122 15.66 8.47 -3.20
N HIS A 123 16.62 8.10 -2.34
CA HIS A 123 18.04 8.20 -2.65
C HIS A 123 18.57 6.88 -3.23
N ARG A 124 19.46 6.97 -4.22
CA ARG A 124 20.06 5.81 -4.89
C ARG A 124 20.58 4.75 -3.93
N HIS A 125 21.46 5.13 -3.01
CA HIS A 125 22.07 4.19 -2.07
C HIS A 125 21.05 3.51 -1.15
N VAL A 126 19.92 4.18 -0.82
CA VAL A 126 18.84 3.60 -0.02
C VAL A 126 18.12 2.53 -0.84
N LEU A 127 17.70 2.84 -2.07
CA LEU A 127 16.98 1.89 -2.93
C LEU A 127 17.86 0.71 -3.33
N GLU A 128 19.14 0.94 -3.62
CA GLU A 128 20.12 -0.15 -3.81
C GLU A 128 20.25 -1.03 -2.57
N GLY A 129 20.26 -0.43 -1.37
CA GLY A 129 20.28 -1.17 -0.11
C GLY A 129 19.05 -2.06 0.08
N TYR A 130 17.86 -1.55 -0.21
CA TYR A 130 16.62 -2.32 -0.18
C TYR A 130 16.63 -3.48 -1.19
N VAL A 131 17.09 -3.23 -2.41
CA VAL A 131 17.21 -4.27 -3.46
C VAL A 131 18.17 -5.37 -3.03
N LYS A 132 19.38 -5.01 -2.56
CA LYS A 132 20.39 -5.98 -2.12
C LYS A 132 19.89 -6.81 -0.93
N ASP A 133 19.26 -6.17 0.05
CA ASP A 133 18.66 -6.87 1.19
C ASP A 133 17.54 -7.82 0.73
N ALA A 134 16.71 -7.41 -0.24
CA ALA A 134 15.69 -8.27 -0.82
C ALA A 134 16.28 -9.52 -1.49
N CYS A 135 17.27 -9.33 -2.37
CA CYS A 135 17.94 -10.40 -3.10
C CYS A 135 18.69 -11.36 -2.17
N ALA A 136 19.25 -10.87 -1.06
CA ALA A 136 19.93 -11.70 -0.09
C ALA A 136 18.98 -12.56 0.76
N LYS A 137 17.74 -12.10 1.00
CA LYS A 137 16.80 -12.75 1.94
C LYS A 137 15.74 -13.60 1.26
N PHE A 138 15.17 -13.12 0.15
CA PHE A 138 13.98 -13.73 -0.42
C PHE A 138 14.30 -14.43 -1.73
N SER A 139 13.97 -15.72 -1.82
CA SER A 139 14.18 -16.53 -3.02
C SER A 139 13.48 -15.97 -4.26
N SER A 140 12.38 -15.23 -4.10
CA SER A 140 11.69 -14.53 -5.20
C SER A 140 12.52 -13.38 -5.82
N PHE A 141 13.59 -12.96 -5.15
CA PHE A 141 14.50 -11.89 -5.58
C PHE A 141 15.91 -12.38 -5.93
N ALA A 142 16.33 -13.56 -5.46
CA ALA A 142 17.73 -14.00 -5.45
C ALA A 142 18.46 -13.84 -6.81
N ASP A 143 17.84 -14.26 -7.92
CA ASP A 143 18.45 -14.23 -9.25
C ASP A 143 18.27 -12.87 -9.97
N ARG A 144 17.75 -11.85 -9.28
CA ARG A 144 17.33 -10.57 -9.89
C ARG A 144 18.24 -9.41 -9.58
N GLU A 145 19.24 -9.58 -8.70
CA GLU A 145 20.03 -8.47 -8.16
C GLU A 145 20.62 -7.59 -9.26
N LYS A 146 21.32 -8.19 -10.22
CA LYS A 146 21.93 -7.46 -11.33
C LYS A 146 20.89 -6.61 -12.09
N PHE A 147 19.78 -7.21 -12.49
CA PHE A 147 18.75 -6.53 -13.29
C PHE A 147 18.08 -5.39 -12.51
N LEU A 148 17.85 -5.59 -11.22
CA LEU A 148 17.25 -4.57 -10.35
C LEU A 148 18.23 -3.42 -10.10
N LEU A 149 19.51 -3.70 -9.86
CA LEU A 149 20.54 -2.66 -9.67
C LEU A 149 20.78 -1.88 -10.97
N ASP A 150 20.79 -2.55 -12.14
CA ASP A 150 20.87 -1.88 -13.44
C ASP A 150 19.65 -0.96 -13.66
N ALA A 151 18.45 -1.39 -13.24
CA ALA A 151 17.23 -0.57 -13.33
C ALA A 151 17.25 0.63 -12.36
N VAL A 152 17.80 0.45 -11.15
CA VAL A 152 18.03 1.55 -10.20
C VAL A 152 18.99 2.56 -10.81
N GLU A 153 20.10 2.12 -11.40
CA GLU A 153 21.04 3.03 -12.05
C GLU A 153 20.39 3.76 -13.23
N ALA A 154 19.63 3.05 -14.06
CA ALA A 154 18.89 3.67 -15.15
C ALA A 154 17.91 4.75 -14.67
N HIS A 155 17.20 4.52 -13.55
CA HIS A 155 16.33 5.53 -12.94
C HIS A 155 17.10 6.79 -12.54
N PHE A 156 18.17 6.65 -11.74
CA PHE A 156 18.92 7.80 -11.24
C PHE A 156 19.77 8.52 -12.30
N THR A 157 19.97 7.90 -13.46
CA THR A 157 20.62 8.51 -14.64
C THR A 157 19.62 9.04 -15.67
N GLY A 158 18.32 9.05 -15.36
CA GLY A 158 17.27 9.58 -16.24
C GLY A 158 16.95 8.70 -17.45
N LYS A 159 17.41 7.45 -17.48
CA LYS A 159 17.19 6.50 -18.59
C LYS A 159 15.90 5.71 -18.39
N TYR A 160 14.77 6.40 -18.34
CA TYR A 160 13.47 5.80 -18.04
C TYR A 160 12.98 4.80 -19.10
N THR A 161 13.44 4.96 -20.35
CA THR A 161 13.23 3.96 -21.42
C THR A 161 13.85 2.59 -21.11
N LEU A 162 14.84 2.54 -20.22
CA LEU A 162 15.47 1.30 -19.76
C LEU A 162 14.89 0.82 -18.42
N SER A 163 14.68 1.72 -17.46
CA SER A 163 14.23 1.32 -16.13
C SER A 163 12.77 0.84 -16.13
N VAL A 164 11.85 1.55 -16.78
CA VAL A 164 10.40 1.25 -16.69
C VAL A 164 10.06 -0.15 -17.21
N PRO A 165 10.48 -0.57 -18.43
CA PRO A 165 10.16 -1.92 -18.92
C PRO A 165 10.80 -3.02 -18.07
N VAL A 166 12.04 -2.82 -17.61
CA VAL A 166 12.74 -3.78 -16.75
C VAL A 166 12.01 -3.93 -15.42
N LEU A 167 11.63 -2.82 -14.77
CA LEU A 167 10.94 -2.87 -13.48
C LEU A 167 9.57 -3.54 -13.59
N PHE A 168 8.80 -3.28 -14.65
CA PHE A 168 7.56 -4.01 -14.92
C PHE A 168 7.76 -5.52 -15.00
N ALA A 169 8.75 -5.95 -15.78
CA ALA A 169 9.05 -7.37 -15.98
C ALA A 169 9.56 -8.02 -14.68
N GLN A 170 10.41 -7.34 -13.92
CA GLN A 170 10.94 -7.86 -12.66
C GLN A 170 9.88 -7.93 -11.57
N LEU A 171 9.06 -6.88 -11.41
CA LEU A 171 7.93 -6.88 -10.47
C LEU A 171 6.96 -8.02 -10.80
N GLU A 172 6.66 -8.24 -12.08
CA GLU A 172 5.82 -9.36 -12.52
C GLU A 172 6.42 -10.71 -12.10
N GLY A 173 7.70 -10.92 -12.40
CA GLY A 173 8.40 -12.16 -12.06
C GLY A 173 8.43 -12.44 -10.56
N ILE A 174 8.67 -11.41 -9.75
CA ILE A 174 8.66 -11.50 -8.28
C ILE A 174 7.26 -11.91 -7.80
N LEU A 175 6.22 -11.21 -8.26
CA LEU A 175 4.84 -11.48 -7.85
C LEU A 175 4.38 -12.88 -8.27
N ARG A 176 4.77 -13.34 -9.47
CA ARG A 176 4.49 -14.72 -9.92
C ARG A 176 5.13 -15.77 -9.02
N GLN A 177 6.39 -15.59 -8.63
CA GLN A 177 7.07 -16.53 -7.74
C GLN A 177 6.39 -16.56 -6.35
N ILE A 178 6.05 -15.40 -5.79
CA ILE A 178 5.33 -15.31 -4.50
C ILE A 178 3.97 -16.01 -4.57
N GLY A 179 3.22 -15.79 -5.65
CA GLY A 179 1.88 -16.39 -5.83
C GLY A 179 1.87 -17.79 -6.43
N ALA A 180 3.04 -18.41 -6.66
CA ALA A 180 3.19 -19.67 -7.38
C ALA A 180 2.45 -19.70 -8.73
N LEU A 181 2.49 -18.58 -9.48
CA LEU A 181 1.86 -18.43 -10.78
C LEU A 181 2.76 -18.93 -11.91
N THR A 182 2.21 -19.66 -12.86
CA THR A 182 2.88 -20.06 -14.10
C THR A 182 2.85 -18.93 -15.13
N SER A 183 3.59 -19.05 -16.23
CA SER A 183 3.60 -18.03 -17.31
C SER A 183 2.26 -17.88 -18.04
N LYS A 184 1.36 -18.87 -17.93
CA LYS A 184 0.03 -18.84 -18.56
C LYS A 184 -1.02 -18.16 -17.69
N ASP A 185 -0.75 -17.99 -16.41
CA ASP A 185 -1.70 -17.39 -15.49
C ASP A 185 -1.74 -15.87 -15.66
N ASN A 186 -2.93 -15.31 -15.56
CA ASN A 186 -3.09 -13.87 -15.41
C ASN A 186 -2.49 -13.43 -14.07
N ILE A 187 -1.83 -12.26 -14.07
CA ILE A 187 -1.37 -11.65 -12.83
C ILE A 187 -2.59 -11.31 -11.98
N LYS A 188 -2.51 -11.72 -10.72
CA LYS A 188 -3.49 -11.43 -9.68
C LYS A 188 -2.76 -10.96 -8.42
N PRO A 189 -3.45 -10.33 -7.46
CA PRO A 189 -2.94 -10.13 -6.11
C PRO A 189 -2.25 -11.37 -5.55
N THR A 190 -0.95 -11.29 -5.25
CA THR A 190 -0.17 -12.42 -4.71
C THR A 190 0.32 -12.20 -3.29
N ILE A 191 0.29 -10.96 -2.78
CA ILE A 191 0.64 -10.68 -1.39
C ILE A 191 -0.51 -11.13 -0.48
N LYS A 192 -0.22 -12.00 0.50
CA LYS A 192 -1.22 -12.60 1.40
C LYS A 192 -1.88 -11.52 2.24
N ARG A 193 -3.21 -11.49 2.28
CA ARG A 193 -3.99 -10.54 3.11
C ARG A 193 -4.38 -11.12 4.47
N ASN A 194 -4.73 -12.39 4.51
CA ASN A 194 -5.41 -13.03 5.65
C ASN A 194 -4.46 -13.43 6.79
N ILE A 195 -3.16 -13.19 6.68
CA ILE A 195 -2.19 -13.54 7.72
C ILE A 195 -1.99 -12.43 8.76
N TRP A 196 -2.33 -11.19 8.43
CA TRP A 196 -1.97 -10.02 9.24
C TRP A 196 -2.86 -9.80 10.45
N GLY A 197 -4.14 -10.18 10.37
CA GLY A 197 -5.10 -10.02 11.46
C GLY A 197 -4.69 -10.80 12.70
N ASN A 198 -4.26 -12.07 12.54
CA ASN A 198 -3.78 -12.91 13.64
C ASN A 198 -2.42 -12.45 14.20
N ARG A 199 -1.74 -11.52 13.53
CA ARG A 199 -0.50 -10.89 14.00
C ARG A 199 -0.76 -9.52 14.65
N LEU A 200 -2.04 -9.11 14.74
CA LEU A 200 -2.49 -7.78 15.16
C LEU A 200 -1.87 -6.63 14.33
N LEU A 201 -1.44 -6.92 13.10
CA LEU A 201 -0.86 -5.96 12.17
C LEU A 201 -1.93 -5.40 11.23
N PHE A 202 -2.98 -4.78 11.77
CA PHE A 202 -4.11 -4.31 10.96
C PHE A 202 -3.74 -3.22 9.94
N ALA A 203 -2.75 -2.37 10.25
CA ALA A 203 -2.21 -1.40 9.28
C ALA A 203 -1.58 -2.12 8.07
N MET A 204 -0.89 -3.24 8.31
CA MET A 204 -0.32 -4.06 7.24
C MET A 204 -1.41 -4.73 6.40
N GLU A 205 -2.47 -5.22 7.04
CA GLU A 205 -3.63 -5.78 6.33
C GLU A 205 -4.24 -4.77 5.34
N ASP A 206 -4.41 -3.53 5.79
CA ASP A 206 -4.98 -2.44 4.98
C ASP A 206 -4.02 -2.00 3.87
N ALA A 207 -2.71 -1.92 4.15
CA ALA A 207 -1.68 -1.60 3.16
C ALA A 207 -1.61 -2.68 2.07
N VAL A 208 -1.63 -3.97 2.43
CA VAL A 208 -1.64 -5.08 1.48
C VAL A 208 -2.92 -5.08 0.64
N GLU A 209 -4.08 -4.77 1.21
CA GLU A 209 -5.33 -4.61 0.45
C GLU A 209 -5.21 -3.48 -0.59
N ALA A 210 -4.67 -2.33 -0.20
CA ALA A 210 -4.44 -1.21 -1.11
C ALA A 210 -3.41 -1.55 -2.20
N PHE A 211 -2.30 -2.20 -1.83
CA PHE A 211 -1.22 -2.59 -2.74
C PHE A 211 -1.71 -3.61 -3.77
N ASN A 212 -2.41 -4.64 -3.32
CA ASN A 212 -3.00 -5.65 -4.22
C ASN A 212 -3.99 -5.03 -5.20
N SER A 213 -4.80 -4.06 -4.76
CA SER A 213 -5.68 -3.31 -5.66
C SER A 213 -4.89 -2.48 -6.68
N PHE A 214 -3.77 -1.88 -6.28
CA PHE A 214 -2.88 -1.13 -7.17
C PHE A 214 -2.24 -2.05 -8.22
N ILE A 215 -1.64 -3.16 -7.79
CA ILE A 215 -1.05 -4.18 -8.69
C ILE A 215 -2.09 -4.72 -9.67
N SER A 216 -3.33 -4.99 -9.21
CA SER A 216 -4.38 -5.48 -10.10
C SER A 216 -4.67 -4.52 -11.23
N LYS A 217 -4.67 -3.20 -10.97
CA LYS A 217 -4.86 -2.17 -12.01
C LYS A 217 -3.65 -2.12 -12.96
N LEU A 218 -2.45 -2.13 -12.40
CA LEU A 218 -1.20 -2.02 -13.15
C LEU A 218 -1.00 -3.16 -14.17
N TYR A 219 -1.54 -4.35 -13.86
CA TYR A 219 -1.49 -5.54 -14.69
C TYR A 219 -2.86 -5.96 -15.27
N GLU A 220 -3.86 -5.09 -15.16
CA GLU A 220 -5.15 -5.30 -15.84
C GLU A 220 -4.91 -5.33 -17.35
N GLY A 221 -5.81 -5.99 -18.11
CA GLY A 221 -5.68 -6.24 -19.55
C GLY A 221 -5.58 -4.98 -20.43
N GLN A 222 -6.16 -4.98 -21.63
CA GLN A 222 -6.12 -3.79 -22.49
C GLN A 222 -6.97 -2.65 -21.88
N LYS A 223 -6.32 -1.81 -21.08
CA LYS A 223 -6.76 -0.47 -20.73
C LYS A 223 -5.98 0.55 -21.54
N ASP A 224 -6.68 1.63 -21.88
CA ASP A 224 -6.11 2.84 -22.46
C ASP A 224 -5.67 3.78 -21.32
N ASP A 225 -4.85 3.25 -20.40
CA ASP A 225 -4.19 4.02 -19.35
C ASP A 225 -2.69 4.11 -19.67
N GLY A 226 -2.14 5.32 -19.56
CA GLY A 226 -0.72 5.57 -19.84
C GLY A 226 0.24 4.77 -18.95
N PHE A 227 -0.22 4.32 -17.77
CA PHE A 227 0.58 3.59 -16.79
C PHE A 227 0.09 2.17 -16.56
N ASN A 228 0.25 1.31 -17.56
CA ASN A 228 -0.09 -0.11 -17.49
C ASN A 228 0.96 -0.97 -18.16
N ARG A 229 1.17 -2.17 -17.60
CA ARG A 229 2.18 -3.12 -18.05
C ARG A 229 2.03 -3.50 -19.53
N ASN A 230 0.81 -3.78 -19.99
CA ASN A 230 0.56 -4.32 -21.32
C ASN A 230 0.94 -3.33 -22.44
N PRO A 231 0.41 -2.10 -22.50
CA PRO A 231 0.77 -1.18 -23.55
C PRO A 231 2.25 -0.79 -23.51
N VAL A 232 2.89 -0.75 -22.33
CA VAL A 232 4.33 -0.48 -22.21
C VAL A 232 5.17 -1.65 -22.75
N LEU A 233 4.97 -2.87 -22.25
CA LEU A 233 5.81 -4.02 -22.63
C LEU A 233 5.57 -4.53 -24.05
N HIS A 234 4.42 -4.20 -24.65
CA HIS A 234 4.12 -4.50 -26.05
C HIS A 234 4.43 -3.32 -27.00
N GLY A 235 5.01 -2.23 -26.51
CA GLY A 235 5.41 -1.07 -27.33
C GLY A 235 4.25 -0.29 -27.94
N MET A 236 3.03 -0.44 -27.40
CA MET A 236 1.85 0.31 -27.83
C MET A 236 1.83 1.73 -27.24
N ASN A 237 2.35 1.89 -26.02
CA ASN A 237 2.62 3.19 -25.43
C ASN A 237 4.11 3.50 -25.56
N LEU A 238 4.44 4.68 -26.10
CA LEU A 238 5.82 5.18 -26.22
C LEU A 238 6.14 6.31 -25.24
N ASN A 239 5.14 6.85 -24.55
CA ASN A 239 5.25 7.98 -23.61
C ASN A 239 5.38 7.49 -22.15
N TYR A 240 6.04 6.36 -21.94
CA TYR A 240 6.22 5.77 -20.60
C TYR A 240 7.52 6.22 -19.92
N ASP A 241 8.37 6.95 -20.62
CA ASP A 241 9.73 7.32 -20.25
C ASP A 241 9.77 8.51 -19.28
N ASN A 242 9.13 8.39 -18.12
CA ASN A 242 9.12 9.43 -17.10
C ASN A 242 9.57 8.91 -15.72
N GLU A 243 10.02 9.87 -14.90
CA GLU A 243 10.54 9.62 -13.55
C GLU A 243 9.49 8.99 -12.63
N GLU A 244 8.25 9.46 -12.71
CA GLU A 244 7.14 8.99 -11.88
C GLU A 244 6.93 7.48 -12.06
N TYR A 245 6.80 7.01 -13.29
CA TYR A 245 6.55 5.59 -13.59
C TYR A 245 7.71 4.73 -13.12
N SER A 246 8.93 5.18 -13.39
CA SER A 246 10.13 4.48 -12.93
C SER A 246 10.21 4.40 -11.41
N LEU A 247 9.92 5.50 -10.71
CA LEU A 247 9.98 5.54 -9.26
C LEU A 247 8.90 4.67 -8.64
N ILE A 248 7.65 4.78 -9.09
CA ILE A 248 6.52 3.99 -8.56
C ILE A 248 6.80 2.49 -8.70
N LEU A 249 7.29 2.03 -9.85
CA LEU A 249 7.60 0.62 -10.05
C LEU A 249 8.75 0.16 -9.15
N LEU A 250 9.77 0.98 -8.98
CA LEU A 250 10.90 0.68 -8.09
C LEU A 250 10.44 0.61 -6.62
N LEU A 251 9.62 1.55 -6.17
CA LEU A 251 9.04 1.54 -4.84
C LEU A 251 8.09 0.37 -4.63
N ALA A 252 7.36 -0.07 -5.66
CA ALA A 252 6.52 -1.27 -5.58
C ALA A 252 7.34 -2.53 -5.32
N ILE A 253 8.52 -2.65 -5.93
CA ILE A 253 9.46 -3.73 -5.65
C ILE A 253 9.96 -3.67 -4.21
N CYS A 254 10.31 -2.47 -3.70
CA CYS A 254 10.71 -2.28 -2.31
C CYS A 254 9.57 -2.55 -1.31
N GLU A 255 8.33 -2.23 -1.68
CA GLU A 255 7.15 -2.49 -0.86
C GLU A 255 6.89 -3.99 -0.72
N VAL A 256 7.03 -4.76 -1.82
CA VAL A 256 6.98 -6.24 -1.77
C VAL A 256 8.02 -6.78 -0.78
N ARG A 257 9.26 -6.28 -0.83
CA ARG A 257 10.29 -6.66 0.15
C ARG A 257 9.84 -6.35 1.58
N THR A 258 9.21 -5.20 1.81
CA THR A 258 8.71 -4.83 3.15
C THR A 258 7.66 -5.81 3.64
N PHE A 259 6.69 -6.18 2.80
CA PHE A 259 5.69 -7.19 3.15
C PHE A 259 6.30 -8.54 3.50
N LEU A 260 7.23 -9.04 2.68
CA LEU A 260 7.90 -10.31 2.94
C LEU A 260 8.73 -10.26 4.24
N TRP A 261 9.41 -9.15 4.50
CA TRP A 261 10.15 -8.98 5.75
C TRP A 261 9.25 -9.07 6.97
N PHE A 262 8.10 -8.38 6.97
CA PHE A 262 7.13 -8.52 8.05
C PHE A 262 6.56 -9.93 8.12
N GLU A 263 6.34 -10.60 6.98
CA GLU A 263 5.85 -11.98 6.94
C GLU A 263 6.80 -12.94 7.68
N GLU A 264 8.11 -12.82 7.46
CA GLU A 264 9.14 -13.68 8.07
C GLU A 264 9.47 -13.30 9.52
N ASN A 265 9.35 -12.02 9.90
CA ASN A 265 9.81 -11.51 11.19
C ASN A 265 8.68 -11.30 12.21
N THR A 266 7.47 -11.73 11.90
CA THR A 266 6.34 -11.69 12.84
C THR A 266 5.58 -13.00 12.81
N GLU A 267 4.96 -13.36 13.93
CA GLU A 267 4.22 -14.61 14.10
C GLU A 267 2.80 -14.32 14.56
N PRO A 268 1.83 -15.22 14.30
CA PRO A 268 0.50 -15.11 14.89
C PRO A 268 0.59 -15.01 16.41
N VAL A 269 0.00 -13.96 16.97
CA VAL A 269 -0.09 -13.72 18.42
C VAL A 269 -1.47 -14.08 18.96
N VAL A 270 -2.42 -14.35 18.07
CA VAL A 270 -3.77 -14.83 18.38
C VAL A 270 -4.23 -15.95 17.47
#